data_AF-A0A538FNU2-F1
#
_entry.id   AF-A0A538FNU2-F1
#
_cell.length_a   1.000
_cell.length_b   1.000
_cell.length_c   1.000
_cell.angle_alpha   90.00
_cell.angle_beta   90.00
_cell.angle_gamma   90.00
#
_symmetry.space_group_name_H-M   'P 1'
#
loop_
_entity.id
_entity.type
_entity.pdbx_description
1 polymer ?
#
loop_
_entity_poly.entity_id
_entity_poly.type
_entity_poly.pdbx_seq_one_letter_code
_entity_poly.pdbx_strand_id
1 'polypeptide(L)'
;MEQQHQASPPNDPESQLKRARREVGLSQDELWQRYFALGGTAAPGEFEAYVDGDVIPVPHEYDVLVHALNERSMELGSSHRWPYSADE
;
A
#
# COMPACT_ATOMS: atom_id res chain seq x y z
N MET A 1 17.75 -8.06 22.38
CA MET A 1 17.12 -8.13 21.05
C MET A 1 15.92 -7.20 21.11
N GLU A 2 16.16 -5.93 20.86
CA GLU A 2 15.16 -4.86 21.00
C GLU A 2 14.29 -4.81 19.74
N GLN A 3 12.99 -4.95 19.96
CA GLN A 3 11.97 -4.80 18.92
C GLN A 3 11.94 -3.33 18.50
N GLN A 4 12.31 -3.04 17.26
CA GLN A 4 12.18 -1.71 16.67
C GLN A 4 10.70 -1.42 16.40
N HIS A 5 9.98 -0.97 17.43
CA HIS A 5 8.76 -0.18 17.26
C HIS A 5 9.17 1.18 16.70
N GLN A 6 9.23 1.31 15.38
CA GLN A 6 9.34 2.61 14.74
C GLN A 6 7.93 3.15 14.55
N ALA A 7 7.36 3.68 15.63
CA ALA A 7 6.21 4.58 15.52
C ALA A 7 6.67 5.81 14.72
N SER A 8 6.13 5.98 13.51
CA SER A 8 6.32 7.20 12.74
C SER A 8 5.80 8.41 13.53
N PRO A 9 6.43 9.59 13.44
CA PRO A 9 5.97 10.77 14.14
C PRO A 9 4.53 11.14 13.71
N PRO A 10 3.71 11.73 14.60
CA PRO A 10 2.26 11.93 14.40
C PRO A 10 1.92 13.12 13.48
N ASN A 11 2.75 13.39 12.46
CA ASN A 11 2.61 14.59 11.62
C ASN A 11 3.06 14.39 10.17
N ASP A 12 3.05 13.16 9.68
CA ASP A 12 3.27 12.88 8.26
C ASP A 12 1.89 12.91 7.56
N PRO A 13 1.56 13.95 6.77
CA PRO A 13 0.28 14.03 6.07
C PRO A 13 0.20 13.04 4.88
N GLU A 14 1.29 12.37 4.53
CA GLU A 14 1.34 11.41 3.44
C GLU A 14 0.77 10.05 3.90
N SER A 15 -0.23 9.54 3.16
CA SER A 15 -0.73 8.18 3.35
C SER A 15 0.40 7.15 3.30
N GLN A 16 0.32 6.14 4.18
CA GLN A 16 1.29 5.03 4.17
C GLN A 16 1.34 4.33 2.82
N LEU A 17 0.21 4.21 2.11
CA LEU A 17 0.13 3.61 0.79
C LEU A 17 0.84 4.46 -0.27
N LYS A 18 0.68 5.79 -0.20
CA LYS A 18 1.37 6.73 -1.08
C LYS A 18 2.89 6.65 -0.91
N ARG A 19 3.35 6.63 0.34
CA ARG A 19 4.76 6.47 0.67
C ARG A 19 5.31 5.13 0.18
N ALA A 20 4.61 4.03 0.47
CA ALA A 20 4.97 2.69 0.03
C ALA A 20 5.10 2.60 -1.50
N ARG A 21 4.12 3.13 -2.24
CA ARG A 21 4.13 3.19 -3.71
C ARG A 21 5.40 3.87 -4.24
N ARG A 22 5.79 4.99 -3.62
CA ARG A 22 6.99 5.75 -4.00
C ARG A 22 8.27 4.99 -3.65
N GLU A 23 8.31 4.32 -2.51
CA GLU A 23 9.46 3.48 -2.09
C GLU A 23 9.73 2.33 -3.07
N VAL A 24 8.67 1.74 -3.64
CA VAL A 24 8.81 0.69 -4.67
C VAL A 24 8.86 1.21 -6.11
N GLY A 25 8.93 2.54 -6.28
CA GLY A 25 9.12 3.19 -7.57
C GLY A 25 7.96 3.01 -8.57
N LEU A 26 6.74 2.78 -8.09
CA LEU A 26 5.56 2.66 -8.96
C LEU A 26 4.92 4.02 -9.19
N SER A 27 4.51 4.29 -10.44
CA SER A 27 3.52 5.31 -10.74
C SER A 27 2.13 4.92 -10.20
N GLN A 28 1.19 5.87 -10.23
CA GLN A 28 -0.18 5.63 -9.77
C GLN A 28 -0.89 4.63 -10.69
N ASP A 29 -0.77 4.81 -12.01
CA ASP A 29 -1.29 3.89 -13.02
C ASP A 29 -0.69 2.47 -12.93
N GLU A 30 0.61 2.34 -12.67
CA GLU A 30 1.23 1.01 -12.52
C GLU A 30 0.73 0.28 -11.28
N LEU A 31 0.54 1.00 -10.16
CA LEU A 31 -0.05 0.40 -8.97
C LEU A 31 -1.51 0.01 -9.23
N TRP A 32 -2.28 0.86 -9.92
CA TRP A 32 -3.66 0.58 -10.32
C TRP A 32 -3.76 -0.70 -11.14
N GLN A 33 -2.93 -0.85 -12.19
CA GLN A 33 -2.94 -2.05 -13.04
C GLN A 33 -2.63 -3.33 -12.27
N ARG A 34 -1.67 -3.27 -11.34
CA ARG A 34 -1.31 -4.42 -10.49
C ARG A 34 -2.42 -4.77 -9.51
N TYR A 35 -2.97 -3.76 -8.82
CA TYR A 35 -4.11 -3.90 -7.91
C TYR A 35 -5.32 -4.51 -8.62
N PHE A 36 -5.67 -4.02 -9.80
CA PHE A 36 -6.78 -4.55 -10.61
C PHE A 36 -6.53 -5.99 -11.06
N ALA A 37 -5.31 -6.31 -11.50
CA ALA A 37 -4.93 -7.66 -11.92
C ALA A 37 -5.00 -8.70 -10.77
N LEU A 38 -4.82 -8.24 -9.53
CA LEU A 38 -4.93 -9.06 -8.32
C LEU A 38 -6.36 -9.16 -7.77
N GLY A 39 -7.34 -8.56 -8.46
CA GLY A 39 -8.76 -8.65 -8.12
C GLY A 39 -9.32 -7.49 -7.31
N GLY A 40 -8.59 -6.37 -7.20
CA GLY A 40 -9.12 -5.14 -6.63
C GLY A 40 -10.32 -4.62 -7.43
N THR A 41 -11.37 -4.17 -6.75
CA THR A 41 -12.67 -3.89 -7.39
C THR A 41 -13.08 -2.43 -7.40
N ALA A 42 -12.36 -1.55 -6.70
CA ALA A 42 -12.65 -0.12 -6.65
C ALA A 42 -12.56 0.50 -8.05
N ALA A 43 -13.29 1.59 -8.29
CA ALA A 43 -13.11 2.40 -9.50
C ALA A 43 -11.80 3.21 -9.44
N PRO A 44 -11.24 3.68 -10.58
CA PRO A 44 -9.96 4.41 -10.59
C PRO A 44 -9.90 5.57 -9.59
N GLY A 45 -10.91 6.45 -9.56
CA GLY A 45 -10.91 7.59 -8.64
C GLY A 45 -11.04 7.21 -7.16
N GLU A 46 -11.69 6.09 -6.86
CA GLU A 46 -11.79 5.57 -5.48
C GLU A 46 -10.47 4.96 -5.03
N PHE A 47 -9.79 4.23 -5.92
CA PHE A 47 -8.42 3.76 -5.70
C PHE A 47 -7.44 4.91 -5.47
N GLU A 48 -7.52 5.99 -6.27
CA GLU A 48 -6.66 7.16 -6.08
C GLU A 48 -6.86 7.75 -4.67
N ALA A 49 -8.11 7.90 -4.23
CA ALA A 49 -8.45 8.37 -2.90
C ALA A 49 -7.91 7.45 -1.79
N TYR A 50 -7.89 6.12 -1.98
CA TYR A 50 -7.26 5.18 -1.06
C TYR A 50 -5.74 5.40 -0.97
N VAL A 51 -5.07 5.50 -2.12
CA VAL A 51 -3.62 5.67 -2.17
C VAL A 51 -3.22 7.00 -1.54
N ASP A 52 -3.92 8.09 -1.86
CA ASP A 52 -3.65 9.42 -1.33
C ASP A 52 -4.05 9.58 0.15
N GLY A 53 -4.90 8.69 0.68
CA GLY A 53 -5.34 8.68 2.08
C GLY A 53 -6.58 9.51 2.36
N ASP A 54 -7.27 9.97 1.32
CA ASP A 54 -8.53 10.71 1.43
C ASP A 54 -9.69 9.81 1.87
N VAL A 55 -9.61 8.51 1.55
CA VAL A 55 -10.59 7.50 1.94
C VAL A 55 -9.87 6.28 2.52
N ILE A 56 -10.43 5.71 3.58
CA ILE A 56 -9.93 4.45 4.16
C ILE A 56 -10.53 3.29 3.37
N PRO A 57 -9.71 2.45 2.70
CA PRO A 57 -10.20 1.26 2.01
C PRO A 57 -10.77 0.24 2.99
N VAL A 58 -11.74 -0.55 2.53
CA VAL A 58 -12.17 -1.75 3.26
C VAL A 58 -11.02 -2.78 3.30
N PRO A 59 -11.02 -3.72 4.28
CA PRO A 59 -9.88 -4.64 4.49
C PRO A 59 -9.42 -5.38 3.24
N HIS A 60 -10.35 -5.91 2.45
CA HIS A 60 -10.03 -6.59 1.18
C HIS A 60 -9.24 -5.68 0.22
N GLU A 61 -9.70 -4.44 0.01
CA GLU A 61 -9.07 -3.52 -0.93
C GLU A 61 -7.69 -3.07 -0.45
N TYR A 62 -7.56 -2.85 0.87
CA TYR A 62 -6.28 -2.58 1.51
C TYR A 62 -5.30 -3.75 1.32
N ASP A 63 -5.75 -4.99 1.50
CA ASP A 63 -4.91 -6.16 1.40
C ASP A 63 -4.41 -6.39 -0.03
N VAL A 64 -5.26 -6.17 -1.04
CA VAL A 64 -4.85 -6.26 -2.45
C VAL A 64 -3.80 -5.18 -2.78
N LEU A 65 -3.99 -3.94 -2.30
CA LEU A 65 -3.01 -2.86 -2.43
C LEU A 65 -1.66 -3.22 -1.79
N VAL A 66 -1.69 -3.71 -0.55
CA VAL A 66 -0.49 -4.16 0.18
C VAL A 66 0.17 -5.34 -0.53
N HIS A 67 -0.62 -6.25 -1.11
CA HIS A 67 -0.10 -7.37 -1.88
C HIS A 67 0.69 -6.89 -3.10
N ALA A 68 0.11 -5.99 -3.90
CA ALA A 68 0.76 -5.42 -5.09
C ALA A 68 2.10 -4.71 -4.73
N LEU A 69 2.11 -3.95 -3.63
CA LEU A 69 3.31 -3.27 -3.13
C LEU A 69 4.38 -4.27 -2.67
N ASN A 70 3.97 -5.33 -1.97
CA ASN A 70 4.85 -6.39 -1.48
C ASN A 70 5.46 -7.21 -2.62
N GLU A 71 4.69 -7.54 -3.66
CA GLU A 71 5.21 -8.19 -4.86
C GLU A 71 6.27 -7.33 -5.54
N ARG A 72 6.00 -6.02 -5.70
CA ARG A 72 6.99 -5.11 -6.30
C ARG A 72 8.25 -4.99 -5.46
N SER A 73 8.13 -4.91 -4.14
CA SER A 73 9.28 -4.91 -3.23
C SER A 73 10.15 -6.15 -3.44
N MET A 74 9.52 -7.32 -3.60
CA MET A 74 10.22 -8.59 -3.88
C MET A 74 10.90 -8.59 -5.25
N GLU A 75 10.25 -8.06 -6.29
CA GLU A 75 10.86 -7.91 -7.63
C GLU A 75 12.13 -7.04 -7.61
N LEU A 76 12.17 -6.05 -6.72
CA LEU A 76 13.33 -5.17 -6.52
C LEU A 76 14.43 -5.82 -5.63
N GLY A 77 14.19 -7.02 -5.11
CA GLY A 77 15.10 -7.70 -4.18
C GLY A 77 15.11 -7.13 -2.77
N SER A 78 14.14 -6.28 -2.42
CA SER A 78 13.98 -5.74 -1.07
C SER A 78 13.30 -6.74 -0.14
N SER A 79 13.73 -6.77 1.13
CA SER A 79 13.10 -7.57 2.19
C SER A 79 11.97 -6.81 2.91
N HIS A 80 11.73 -5.54 2.58
CA HIS A 80 10.70 -4.74 3.21
C HIS A 80 9.30 -5.23 2.82
N ARG A 81 8.43 -5.36 3.83
CA ARG A 81 7.05 -5.84 3.68
C ARG A 81 6.11 -4.96 4.48
N TRP A 82 5.06 -4.48 3.84
CA TRP A 82 3.97 -3.78 4.52
C TRP A 82 2.99 -4.79 5.11
N PRO A 83 2.45 -4.50 6.31
CA PRO A 83 1.47 -5.37 6.96
C PRO A 83 0.13 -5.30 6.24
N TYR A 84 -0.51 -6.47 6.12
CA TYR A 84 -1.92 -6.59 5.76
C TYR A 84 -2.81 -6.05 6.88
N SER A 85 -4.09 -5.87 6.59
CA SER A 85 -5.10 -5.61 7.61
C SER A 85 -5.10 -6.74 8.66
N ALA A 86 -5.40 -6.40 9.92
CA ALA A 86 -5.54 -7.42 10.94
C ALA A 86 -6.78 -8.26 10.63
N ASP A 87 -6.64 -9.59 10.64
CA ASP A 87 -7.77 -10.52 10.61
C ASP A 87 -8.53 -10.32 11.93
N GLU A 88 -9.76 -9.78 11.87
CA GLU A 88 -10.69 -9.73 13.02
C GLU A 88 -11.61 -10.96 13.04
#